data_AF-A0A0C3LLG7-F1
#
_entry.id   AF-A0A0C3LLG7-F1
#
_cell.length_a   1.000
_cell.length_b   1.000
_cell.length_c   1.000
_cell.angle_alpha   90.00
_cell.angle_beta   90.00
_cell.angle_gamma   90.00
#
_symmetry.space_group_name_H-M   'P 1'
#
loop_
_entity.id
_entity.type
_entity.pdbx_description
1 polymer ?
#
loop_
_entity_poly.entity_id
_entity_poly.type
_entity_poly.pdbx_seq_one_letter_code
_entity_poly.pdbx_strand_id
1 'polypeptide(L)'
;MKKALLVALALLVAPMAALAADYKEGVHYTVINDGPATAKPEIAEFFSFYCPHCYNFAKTQVPKIKANLPEGVVFKQNHVEFIGREMGPEMSRAFAVAHQLKVEDKMEHALFAAIHDKKQRFVSRDDIRQLFIANGVDGKDFDAAANSFMVSAQMAQMKRATENAKLSGVPALVVNGKYRVETGAIKSYDELLQIAYYLTSLK
;
A
#
# COMPACT_ATOMS: atom_id res chain seq x y z
N MET A 1 53.86 -23.14 25.73
CA MET A 1 53.25 -22.03 24.96
C MET A 1 52.59 -22.52 23.66
N LYS A 2 51.62 -23.45 23.69
CA LYS A 2 50.85 -23.85 22.47
C LYS A 2 49.40 -24.29 22.75
N LYS A 3 48.95 -24.25 24.01
CA LYS A 3 47.60 -24.71 24.41
C LYS A 3 46.64 -23.57 24.81
N ALA A 4 47.12 -22.33 24.85
CA ALA A 4 46.31 -21.16 25.20
C ALA A 4 45.65 -20.47 24.00
N LEU A 5 45.94 -20.90 22.76
CA LEU A 5 45.48 -20.24 21.54
C LEU A 5 44.21 -20.87 20.92
N LEU A 6 43.59 -21.85 21.58
CA LEU A 6 42.42 -22.56 21.06
C LEU A 6 41.10 -22.20 21.76
N VAL A 7 41.13 -21.38 22.82
CA VAL A 7 39.92 -20.99 23.56
C VAL A 7 39.39 -19.62 23.13
N ALA A 8 40.16 -18.82 22.39
CA ALA A 8 39.77 -17.47 21.98
C ALA A 8 38.94 -17.40 20.68
N LEU A 9 38.78 -18.50 19.94
CA LEU A 9 38.06 -18.51 18.64
C LEU A 9 36.65 -19.13 18.70
N ALA A 10 36.14 -19.46 19.89
CA ALA A 10 34.81 -20.07 20.05
C ALA A 10 33.69 -19.06 20.41
N LEU A 11 34.03 -17.78 20.61
CA LEU A 11 33.09 -16.74 21.08
C LEU A 11 32.58 -15.78 20.00
N LEU A 12 32.95 -15.97 18.73
CA LEU A 12 32.54 -15.10 17.62
C LEU A 12 31.35 -15.61 16.80
N VAL A 13 30.73 -16.72 17.22
CA VAL A 13 29.48 -17.23 16.65
C VAL A 13 28.39 -17.18 17.72
N ALA A 14 28.19 -16.00 18.31
CA ALA A 14 26.89 -15.73 18.90
C ALA A 14 25.91 -15.74 17.72
N PRO A 15 24.88 -16.62 17.69
CA PRO A 15 23.80 -16.40 16.75
C PRO A 15 23.30 -14.99 17.07
N MET A 16 23.31 -14.10 16.09
CA MET A 16 22.32 -13.03 16.07
C MET A 16 20.99 -13.77 16.11
N ALA A 17 20.50 -14.07 17.31
CA ALA A 17 19.10 -14.28 17.55
C ALA A 17 18.50 -12.97 17.07
N ALA A 18 18.07 -12.97 15.81
CA ALA A 18 17.15 -11.98 15.31
C ALA A 18 16.09 -11.93 16.39
N LEU A 19 15.99 -10.78 17.08
CA LEU A 19 14.91 -10.54 18.00
C LEU A 19 13.66 -10.67 17.14
N ALA A 20 13.07 -11.88 17.12
CA ALA A 20 11.82 -12.13 16.46
C ALA A 20 10.85 -11.21 17.18
N ALA A 21 10.45 -10.14 16.50
CA ALA A 21 9.55 -9.17 17.07
C ALA A 21 8.27 -9.91 17.46
N ASP A 22 7.94 -9.88 18.76
CA ASP A 22 6.74 -10.53 19.30
C ASP A 22 5.52 -9.64 19.02
N TYR A 23 5.03 -9.70 17.78
CA TYR A 23 3.86 -8.95 17.36
C TYR A 23 2.58 -9.64 17.81
N LYS A 24 1.84 -8.93 18.67
CA LYS A 24 0.59 -9.40 19.31
C LYS A 24 -0.66 -8.82 18.66
N GLU A 25 -1.67 -9.67 18.51
CA GLU A 25 -3.04 -9.24 18.17
C GLU A 25 -3.59 -8.25 19.21
N GLY A 26 -4.38 -7.27 18.76
CA GLY A 26 -4.94 -6.21 19.57
C GLY A 26 -3.95 -5.10 19.94
N VAL A 27 -2.65 -5.29 19.63
CA VAL A 27 -1.60 -4.28 19.84
C VAL A 27 -0.99 -3.85 18.50
N HIS A 28 -0.51 -4.81 17.71
CA HIS A 28 0.22 -4.55 16.46
C HIS A 28 -0.63 -4.82 15.22
N TYR A 29 -1.63 -5.68 15.35
CA TYR A 29 -2.57 -5.99 14.28
C TYR A 29 -3.91 -6.45 14.86
N THR A 30 -4.94 -6.40 14.04
CA THR A 30 -6.29 -6.92 14.35
C THR A 30 -6.69 -7.94 13.31
N VAL A 31 -7.27 -9.07 13.74
CA VAL A 31 -7.94 -10.01 12.83
C VAL A 31 -9.29 -9.40 12.43
N ILE A 32 -9.43 -9.09 11.14
CA ILE A 32 -10.65 -8.46 10.59
C ILE A 32 -11.57 -9.44 9.88
N ASN A 33 -11.07 -10.65 9.57
CA ASN A 33 -11.77 -11.71 8.86
C ASN A 33 -11.42 -13.09 9.46
N ASP A 34 -12.42 -13.82 9.94
CA ASP A 34 -12.23 -15.16 10.54
C ASP A 34 -12.12 -16.28 9.49
N GLY A 35 -12.41 -15.98 8.23
CA GLY A 35 -12.28 -16.90 7.11
C GLY A 35 -10.83 -17.25 6.75
N PRO A 36 -10.63 -18.04 5.68
CA PRO A 36 -9.29 -18.36 5.20
C PRO A 36 -8.58 -17.09 4.71
N ALA A 37 -7.26 -17.05 4.92
CA ALA A 37 -6.39 -16.11 4.26
C ALA A 37 -6.52 -16.20 2.73
N THR A 38 -6.06 -15.15 2.04
CA THR A 38 -5.97 -15.15 0.58
C THR A 38 -5.13 -16.32 0.07
N ALA A 39 -5.54 -16.89 -1.07
CA ALA A 39 -4.88 -18.05 -1.65
C ALA A 39 -3.39 -17.81 -1.99
N LYS A 40 -3.04 -16.57 -2.32
CA LYS A 40 -1.65 -16.09 -2.41
C LYS A 40 -1.42 -15.08 -1.29
N PRO A 41 -0.28 -15.16 -0.58
CA PRO A 41 0.09 -14.14 0.38
C PRO A 41 0.09 -12.75 -0.27
N GLU A 42 -0.47 -11.77 0.40
CA GLU A 42 -0.54 -10.41 -0.13
C GLU A 42 -0.47 -9.35 0.94
N ILE A 43 0.05 -8.18 0.57
CA ILE A 43 -0.01 -6.95 1.33
C ILE A 43 -0.79 -5.94 0.49
N ALA A 44 -1.93 -5.50 1.01
CA ALA A 44 -2.76 -4.47 0.40
C ALA A 44 -2.58 -3.15 1.15
N GLU A 45 -2.05 -2.13 0.47
CA GLU A 45 -2.06 -0.75 0.96
C GLU A 45 -3.40 -0.09 0.63
N PHE A 46 -4.02 0.52 1.64
CA PHE A 46 -5.15 1.42 1.48
C PHE A 46 -4.68 2.85 1.61
N PHE A 47 -4.95 3.67 0.61
CA PHE A 47 -4.40 5.02 0.52
C PHE A 47 -5.37 5.99 -0.15
N SER A 48 -5.09 7.29 -0.05
CA SER A 48 -5.78 8.32 -0.84
C SER A 48 -4.78 9.31 -1.43
N PHE A 49 -5.02 9.75 -2.66
CA PHE A 49 -4.25 10.84 -3.28
C PHE A 49 -4.37 12.18 -2.55
N TYR A 50 -5.39 12.35 -1.70
CA TYR A 50 -5.58 13.57 -0.89
C TYR A 50 -4.94 13.47 0.50
N CYS A 51 -4.33 12.33 0.86
CA CYS A 51 -3.79 12.06 2.19
C CYS A 51 -2.28 12.37 2.24
N PRO A 52 -1.83 13.38 3.02
CA PRO A 52 -0.41 13.76 3.08
C PRO A 52 0.51 12.63 3.59
N HIS A 53 0.02 11.84 4.55
CA HIS A 53 0.75 10.67 5.07
C HIS A 53 0.91 9.59 4.00
N CYS A 54 -0.10 9.40 3.16
CA CYS A 54 -0.10 8.46 2.05
C CYS A 54 0.90 8.91 0.98
N TYR A 55 0.98 10.21 0.69
CA TYR A 55 2.01 10.72 -0.21
C TYR A 55 3.43 10.52 0.34
N ASN A 56 3.64 10.73 1.65
CA ASN A 56 4.92 10.42 2.26
C ASN A 56 5.25 8.91 2.19
N PHE A 57 4.25 8.06 2.43
CA PHE A 57 4.37 6.61 2.34
C PHE A 57 4.72 6.16 0.91
N ALA A 58 4.02 6.69 -0.10
CA ALA A 58 4.30 6.44 -1.51
C ALA A 58 5.75 6.80 -1.90
N LYS A 59 6.30 7.90 -1.36
CA LYS A 59 7.69 8.30 -1.62
C LYS A 59 8.73 7.46 -0.91
N THR A 60 8.46 7.05 0.33
CA THR A 60 9.48 6.51 1.23
C THR A 60 9.40 5.00 1.45
N GLN A 61 8.23 4.40 1.23
CA GLN A 61 7.94 3.02 1.60
C GLN A 61 7.55 2.17 0.40
N VAL A 62 6.67 2.65 -0.50
CA VAL A 62 6.27 1.86 -1.69
C VAL A 62 7.47 1.37 -2.53
N PRO A 63 8.52 2.18 -2.80
CA PRO A 63 9.72 1.70 -3.48
C PRO A 63 10.44 0.58 -2.71
N LYS A 64 10.51 0.69 -1.38
CA LYS A 64 11.12 -0.35 -0.52
C LYS A 64 10.30 -1.64 -0.55
N ILE A 65 8.97 -1.54 -0.54
CA ILE A 65 8.07 -2.70 -0.62
C ILE A 65 8.27 -3.42 -1.94
N LYS A 66 8.24 -2.68 -3.07
CA LYS A 66 8.45 -3.24 -4.41
C LYS A 66 9.82 -3.93 -4.54
N ALA A 67 10.85 -3.40 -3.87
CA ALA A 67 12.21 -3.96 -3.91
C ALA A 67 12.45 -5.16 -2.97
N ASN A 68 11.78 -5.21 -1.82
CA ASN A 68 12.06 -6.17 -0.73
C ASN A 68 10.87 -7.07 -0.40
N LEU A 69 9.95 -7.25 -1.35
CA LEU A 69 8.78 -8.09 -1.14
C LEU A 69 9.22 -9.54 -0.91
N PRO A 70 8.72 -10.23 0.15
CA PRO A 70 9.04 -11.64 0.35
C PRO A 70 8.60 -12.50 -0.84
N GLU A 71 9.30 -13.62 -1.06
CA GLU A 71 9.03 -14.50 -2.20
C GLU A 71 7.56 -14.99 -2.19
N GLY A 72 6.90 -14.87 -3.35
CA GLY A 72 5.50 -15.29 -3.53
C GLY A 72 4.45 -14.35 -2.94
N VAL A 73 4.84 -13.31 -2.21
CA VAL A 73 3.92 -12.26 -1.73
C VAL A 73 3.60 -11.29 -2.87
N VAL A 74 2.35 -10.85 -2.95
CA VAL A 74 1.92 -9.80 -3.90
C VAL A 74 1.66 -8.50 -3.16
N PHE A 75 2.18 -7.38 -3.66
CA PHE A 75 1.83 -6.05 -3.17
C PHE A 75 0.75 -5.45 -4.07
N LYS A 76 -0.30 -4.90 -3.45
CA LYS A 76 -1.40 -4.22 -4.14
C LYS A 76 -1.71 -2.91 -3.44
N GLN A 77 -2.18 -1.94 -4.21
CA GLN A 77 -2.63 -0.66 -3.70
C GLN A 77 -4.13 -0.51 -3.99
N ASN A 78 -4.85 0.09 -3.04
CA ASN A 78 -6.30 0.22 -3.03
C ASN A 78 -6.67 1.65 -2.65
N HIS A 79 -7.07 2.46 -3.62
CA HIS A 79 -7.50 3.83 -3.34
C HIS A 79 -8.83 3.84 -2.57
N VAL A 80 -8.93 4.66 -1.52
CA VAL A 80 -10.15 4.81 -0.71
C VAL A 80 -10.96 6.03 -1.14
N GLU A 81 -12.29 5.89 -1.14
CA GLU A 81 -13.20 6.95 -1.61
C GLU A 81 -13.64 7.93 -0.51
N PHE A 82 -13.43 7.60 0.77
CA PHE A 82 -13.93 8.40 1.90
C PHE A 82 -13.11 9.68 2.17
N ILE A 83 -11.98 9.89 1.49
CA ILE A 83 -11.20 11.14 1.53
C ILE A 83 -11.32 11.84 0.18
N GLY A 84 -11.57 13.16 0.21
CA GLY A 84 -11.71 13.97 -1.02
C GLY A 84 -13.14 14.36 -1.37
N ARG A 85 -14.13 13.99 -0.55
CA ARG A 85 -15.57 14.25 -0.78
C ARG A 85 -15.99 13.70 -2.15
N GLU A 86 -16.69 14.49 -2.96
CA GLU A 86 -17.11 14.13 -4.33
C GLU A 86 -15.93 13.71 -5.24
N MET A 87 -14.71 14.19 -4.96
CA MET A 87 -13.54 13.80 -5.74
C MET A 87 -12.90 12.49 -5.28
N GLY A 88 -13.28 11.94 -4.14
CA GLY A 88 -12.77 10.64 -3.67
C GLY A 88 -13.04 9.51 -4.66
N PRO A 89 -14.31 9.30 -5.08
CA PRO A 89 -14.66 8.33 -6.14
C PRO A 89 -14.00 8.62 -7.48
N GLU A 90 -13.86 9.88 -7.89
CA GLU A 90 -13.19 10.24 -9.14
C GLU A 90 -11.68 9.98 -9.09
N MET A 91 -11.04 10.10 -7.92
CA MET A 91 -9.64 9.70 -7.73
C MET A 91 -9.46 8.18 -7.72
N SER A 92 -10.41 7.41 -7.16
CA SER A 92 -10.44 5.95 -7.33
C SER A 92 -10.60 5.56 -8.81
N ARG A 93 -11.44 6.29 -9.56
CA ARG A 93 -11.56 6.10 -11.01
C ARG A 93 -10.24 6.40 -11.72
N ALA A 94 -9.59 7.51 -11.39
CA ALA A 94 -8.29 7.88 -11.95
C ALA A 94 -7.23 6.78 -11.72
N PHE A 95 -7.18 6.23 -10.51
CA PHE A 95 -6.30 5.12 -10.17
C PHE A 95 -6.59 3.86 -11.01
N ALA A 96 -7.87 3.49 -11.14
CA ALA A 96 -8.28 2.35 -11.97
C ALA A 96 -8.00 2.58 -13.46
N VAL A 97 -8.20 3.80 -13.98
CA VAL A 97 -7.83 4.18 -15.35
C VAL A 97 -6.32 4.02 -15.56
N ALA A 98 -5.51 4.47 -14.60
CA ALA A 98 -4.06 4.35 -14.70
C ALA A 98 -3.62 2.88 -14.79
N HIS A 99 -4.21 1.99 -13.99
CA HIS A 99 -3.97 0.53 -14.11
C HIS A 99 -4.45 -0.05 -15.44
N GLN A 100 -5.64 0.33 -15.89
CA GLN A 100 -6.19 -0.15 -17.16
C GLN A 100 -5.31 0.23 -18.35
N LEU A 101 -4.71 1.42 -18.31
CA LEU A 101 -3.80 1.94 -19.32
C LEU A 101 -2.33 1.59 -19.06
N LYS A 102 -2.01 0.88 -17.97
CA LYS A 102 -0.66 0.47 -17.56
C LYS A 102 0.30 1.65 -17.37
N VAL A 103 -0.20 2.74 -16.79
CA VAL A 103 0.53 3.99 -16.50
C VAL A 103 0.49 4.34 -15.01
N GLU A 104 0.17 3.38 -14.14
CA GLU A 104 -0.02 3.57 -12.71
C GLU A 104 1.16 4.25 -12.02
N ASP A 105 2.40 3.77 -12.22
CA ASP A 105 3.58 4.34 -11.54
C ASP A 105 3.78 5.83 -11.88
N LYS A 106 3.59 6.18 -13.16
CA LYS A 106 3.71 7.57 -13.64
C LYS A 106 2.58 8.44 -13.10
N MET A 107 1.34 7.94 -13.21
CA MET A 107 0.17 8.73 -12.87
C MET A 107 -0.05 8.85 -11.36
N GLU A 108 0.34 7.84 -10.58
CA GLU A 108 0.35 7.93 -9.12
C GLU A 108 1.25 9.07 -8.64
N HIS A 109 2.49 9.13 -9.16
CA HIS A 109 3.41 10.23 -8.85
C HIS A 109 2.87 11.59 -9.31
N ALA A 110 2.32 11.66 -10.53
CA ALA A 110 1.77 12.90 -11.07
C ALA A 110 0.56 13.43 -10.27
N LEU A 111 -0.36 12.55 -9.86
CA LEU A 111 -1.54 12.90 -9.07
C LEU A 111 -1.15 13.39 -7.68
N PHE A 112 -0.27 12.66 -6.99
CA PHE A 112 0.22 13.08 -5.69
C PHE A 112 0.96 14.42 -5.75
N ALA A 113 1.87 14.61 -6.72
CA ALA A 113 2.61 15.86 -6.87
C ALA A 113 1.69 17.04 -7.22
N ALA A 114 0.69 16.82 -8.08
CA ALA A 114 -0.31 17.84 -8.40
C ALA A 114 -1.05 18.31 -7.13
N ILE A 115 -1.50 17.39 -6.29
CA ILE A 115 -2.28 17.71 -5.08
C ILE A 115 -1.39 18.30 -3.98
N HIS A 116 -0.27 17.64 -3.66
CA HIS A 116 0.49 17.97 -2.46
C HIS A 116 1.59 18.99 -2.68
N ASP A 117 2.26 18.99 -3.84
CA ASP A 117 3.35 19.93 -4.12
C ASP A 117 2.79 21.18 -4.80
N LYS A 118 2.00 20.98 -5.87
CA LYS A 118 1.46 22.08 -6.68
C LYS A 118 0.16 22.66 -6.14
N LYS A 119 -0.43 22.06 -5.10
CA LYS A 119 -1.71 22.48 -4.50
C LYS A 119 -2.85 22.60 -5.52
N GLN A 120 -2.79 21.81 -6.59
CA GLN A 120 -3.82 21.78 -7.62
C GLN A 120 -5.13 21.27 -7.02
N ARG A 121 -6.20 22.03 -7.24
CA ARG A 121 -7.54 21.66 -6.82
C ARG A 121 -8.28 21.02 -7.99
N PHE A 122 -8.52 19.72 -7.90
CA PHE A 122 -9.43 19.02 -8.81
C PHE A 122 -10.86 19.23 -8.32
N VAL A 123 -11.75 19.62 -9.22
CA VAL A 123 -13.19 19.79 -8.95
C VAL A 123 -14.06 19.00 -9.92
N SER A 124 -13.45 18.36 -10.93
CA SER A 124 -14.13 17.55 -11.94
C SER A 124 -13.26 16.42 -12.46
N ARG A 125 -13.90 15.47 -13.18
CA ARG A 125 -13.19 14.46 -13.96
C ARG A 125 -12.35 15.06 -15.08
N ASP A 126 -12.79 16.19 -15.68
CA ASP A 126 -12.03 16.82 -16.76
C ASP A 126 -10.68 17.35 -16.24
N ASP A 127 -10.62 17.91 -15.03
CA ASP A 127 -9.34 18.32 -14.43
C ASP A 127 -8.35 17.15 -14.32
N ILE A 128 -8.85 15.97 -13.93
CA ILE A 128 -8.08 14.73 -13.85
C ILE A 128 -7.62 14.34 -15.26
N ARG A 129 -8.53 14.33 -16.23
CA ARG A 129 -8.25 14.02 -17.63
C ARG A 129 -7.14 14.93 -18.20
N GLN A 130 -7.19 16.23 -17.94
CA GLN A 130 -6.15 17.17 -18.37
C GLN A 130 -4.79 16.85 -17.76
N LEU A 131 -4.74 16.39 -16.50
CA LEU A 131 -3.50 15.92 -15.90
C LEU A 131 -2.96 14.67 -16.61
N PHE A 132 -3.82 13.70 -16.95
CA PHE A 132 -3.42 12.50 -17.71
C PHE A 132 -2.86 12.89 -19.10
N ILE A 133 -3.51 13.81 -19.80
CA ILE A 133 -3.05 14.32 -21.10
C ILE A 133 -1.72 15.06 -20.98
N ALA A 134 -1.56 15.92 -19.98
CA ALA A 134 -0.30 16.59 -19.70
C ALA A 134 0.85 15.63 -19.37
N ASN A 135 0.52 14.39 -18.98
CA ASN A 135 1.44 13.30 -18.75
C ASN A 135 1.46 12.26 -19.90
N GLY A 136 0.98 12.62 -21.09
CA GLY A 136 1.17 11.84 -22.31
C GLY A 136 0.20 10.69 -22.52
N VAL A 137 -0.93 10.65 -21.80
CA VAL A 137 -2.04 9.74 -22.08
C VAL A 137 -2.94 10.38 -23.14
N ASP A 138 -3.35 9.61 -24.16
CA ASP A 138 -4.30 10.12 -25.15
C ASP A 138 -5.66 10.38 -24.49
N GLY A 139 -6.28 11.51 -24.84
CA GLY A 139 -7.56 11.90 -24.24
C GLY A 139 -8.68 10.90 -24.53
N LYS A 140 -8.71 10.29 -25.72
CA LYS A 140 -9.71 9.28 -26.09
C LYS A 140 -9.47 7.98 -25.33
N ASP A 141 -8.21 7.59 -25.11
CA ASP A 141 -7.86 6.42 -24.31
C ASP A 141 -8.29 6.59 -22.85
N PHE A 142 -8.09 7.79 -22.29
CA PHE A 142 -8.62 8.12 -20.96
C PHE A 142 -10.14 8.01 -20.94
N ASP A 143 -10.83 8.64 -21.91
CA ASP A 143 -12.30 8.65 -21.96
C ASP A 143 -12.87 7.23 -22.13
N ALA A 144 -12.25 6.40 -22.97
CA ALA A 144 -12.63 5.02 -23.16
C ALA A 144 -12.41 4.19 -21.88
N ALA A 145 -11.25 4.32 -21.24
CA ALA A 145 -10.95 3.61 -20.01
C ALA A 145 -11.87 4.04 -18.85
N ALA A 146 -12.04 5.35 -18.65
CA ALA A 146 -12.84 5.92 -17.56
C ALA A 146 -14.30 5.47 -17.58
N ASN A 147 -14.84 5.19 -18.77
CA ASN A 147 -16.22 4.72 -18.99
C ASN A 147 -16.32 3.19 -19.17
N SER A 148 -15.20 2.46 -19.06
CA SER A 148 -15.18 1.02 -19.28
C SER A 148 -15.80 0.23 -18.11
N PHE A 149 -16.31 -0.96 -18.44
CA PHE A 149 -16.75 -1.93 -17.45
C PHE A 149 -15.60 -2.34 -16.52
N MET A 150 -14.38 -2.50 -17.04
CA MET A 150 -13.20 -2.91 -16.27
C MET A 150 -12.86 -1.90 -15.17
N VAL A 151 -12.84 -0.60 -15.48
CA VAL A 151 -12.63 0.46 -14.48
C VAL A 151 -13.74 0.46 -13.44
N SER A 152 -15.00 0.32 -13.87
CA SER A 152 -16.15 0.28 -12.94
C SER A 152 -16.10 -0.94 -12.01
N ALA A 153 -15.69 -2.10 -12.52
CA ALA A 153 -15.50 -3.32 -11.72
C ALA A 153 -14.35 -3.17 -10.72
N GLN A 154 -13.22 -2.58 -11.13
CA GLN A 154 -12.10 -2.33 -10.24
C GLN A 154 -12.46 -1.36 -9.12
N MET A 155 -13.20 -0.28 -9.42
CA MET A 155 -13.70 0.64 -8.39
C MET A 155 -14.61 -0.08 -7.38
N ALA A 156 -15.56 -0.88 -7.87
CA ALA A 156 -16.45 -1.66 -7.00
C ALA A 156 -15.67 -2.65 -6.12
N GLN A 157 -14.61 -3.27 -6.66
CA GLN A 157 -13.70 -4.12 -5.89
C GLN A 157 -12.97 -3.32 -4.80
N MET A 158 -12.40 -2.15 -5.13
CA MET A 158 -11.68 -1.32 -4.17
C MET A 158 -12.58 -0.82 -3.03
N LYS A 159 -13.82 -0.46 -3.36
CA LYS A 159 -14.83 -0.07 -2.38
C LYS A 159 -15.15 -1.20 -1.41
N ARG A 160 -15.42 -2.41 -1.93
CA ARG A 160 -15.67 -3.60 -1.10
C ARG A 160 -14.46 -3.98 -0.23
N ALA A 161 -13.26 -3.89 -0.79
CA ALA A 161 -12.03 -4.14 -0.03
C ALA A 161 -11.89 -3.14 1.13
N THR A 162 -12.21 -1.86 0.89
CA THR A 162 -12.18 -0.82 1.93
C THR A 162 -13.18 -1.08 3.05
N GLU A 163 -14.41 -1.48 2.70
CA GLU A 163 -15.46 -1.83 3.67
C GLU A 163 -15.03 -3.02 4.54
N ASN A 164 -14.48 -4.07 3.92
CA ASN A 164 -14.03 -5.28 4.62
C ASN A 164 -12.78 -5.03 5.48
N ALA A 165 -11.95 -4.06 5.11
CA ALA A 165 -10.72 -3.72 5.82
C ALA A 165 -10.97 -3.05 7.19
N LYS A 166 -12.21 -2.62 7.48
CA LYS A 166 -12.62 -1.98 8.75
C LYS A 166 -11.72 -0.79 9.13
N LEU A 167 -11.22 -0.04 8.17
CA LEU A 167 -10.15 0.96 8.39
C LEU A 167 -10.57 2.07 9.36
N SER A 168 -9.64 2.50 10.22
CA SER A 168 -9.76 3.72 11.03
C SER A 168 -9.10 4.94 10.38
N GLY A 169 -8.31 4.74 9.32
CA GLY A 169 -7.57 5.78 8.61
C GLY A 169 -6.66 5.21 7.52
N VAL A 170 -5.88 6.08 6.90
CA VAL A 170 -4.88 5.74 5.86
C VAL A 170 -3.58 6.55 6.07
N PRO A 171 -2.41 6.07 5.61
CA PRO A 171 -2.19 4.78 4.94
C PRO A 171 -2.41 3.62 5.91
N ALA A 172 -2.98 2.52 5.41
CA ALA A 172 -3.23 1.32 6.19
C ALA A 172 -2.81 0.08 5.40
N LEU A 173 -2.36 -0.96 6.09
CA LEU A 173 -1.98 -2.23 5.47
C LEU A 173 -2.91 -3.33 5.95
N VAL A 174 -3.45 -4.09 5.01
CA VAL A 174 -4.12 -5.37 5.28
C VAL A 174 -3.31 -6.49 4.65
N VAL A 175 -3.00 -7.49 5.44
CA VAL A 175 -2.20 -8.65 5.04
C VAL A 175 -3.10 -9.86 4.92
N ASN A 176 -2.94 -10.59 3.82
CA ASN A 176 -3.66 -11.83 3.51
C ASN A 176 -5.19 -11.72 3.58
N GLY A 177 -5.74 -10.52 3.37
CA GLY A 177 -7.17 -10.22 3.52
C GLY A 177 -7.74 -10.46 4.92
N LYS A 178 -6.86 -10.59 5.93
CA LYS A 178 -7.20 -11.10 7.26
C LYS A 178 -6.69 -10.24 8.40
N TYR A 179 -5.48 -9.71 8.28
CA TYR A 179 -4.82 -8.97 9.35
C TYR A 179 -4.70 -7.51 8.97
N ARG A 180 -5.38 -6.61 9.70
CA ARG A 180 -5.14 -5.17 9.58
C ARG A 180 -4.02 -4.79 10.53
N VAL A 181 -2.96 -4.15 10.02
CA VAL A 181 -1.88 -3.64 10.87
C VAL A 181 -2.38 -2.42 11.64
N GLU A 182 -2.14 -2.39 12.95
CA GLU A 182 -2.52 -1.27 13.82
C GLU A 182 -1.45 -0.19 13.80
N THR A 183 -1.87 1.06 13.61
CA THR A 183 -0.96 2.21 13.61
C THR A 183 -0.79 2.87 14.98
N GLY A 184 -1.57 2.46 15.99
CA GLY A 184 -1.54 3.07 17.32
C GLY A 184 -0.28 2.77 18.13
N ALA A 185 0.34 1.60 17.92
CA ALA A 185 1.51 1.15 18.68
C ALA A 185 2.85 1.27 17.91
N ILE A 186 2.81 1.60 16.62
CA ILE A 186 4.01 1.68 15.78
C ILE A 186 4.75 3.02 15.99
N LYS A 187 6.08 2.97 15.86
CA LYS A 187 6.97 4.13 16.02
C LYS A 187 7.45 4.68 14.67
N SER A 188 7.33 3.90 13.60
CA SER A 188 7.73 4.29 12.25
C SER A 188 7.00 3.48 11.18
N TYR A 189 7.04 3.96 9.92
CA TYR A 189 6.57 3.17 8.78
C TYR A 189 7.43 1.93 8.52
N ASP A 190 8.69 1.93 8.91
CA ASP A 190 9.52 0.72 8.77
C ASP A 190 9.04 -0.38 9.74
N GLU A 191 8.63 -0.02 10.96
CA GLU A 191 7.99 -0.97 11.90
C GLU A 191 6.64 -1.47 11.37
N LEU A 192 5.83 -0.59 10.76
CA LEU A 192 4.59 -0.97 10.08
C LEU A 192 4.86 -2.06 9.01
N LEU A 193 5.93 -1.91 8.21
CA LEU A 193 6.30 -2.89 7.19
C LEU A 193 6.82 -4.19 7.79
N GLN A 194 7.60 -4.13 8.87
CA GLN A 194 8.08 -5.34 9.56
C GLN A 194 6.91 -6.17 10.10
N ILE A 195 5.89 -5.52 10.69
CA ILE A 195 4.65 -6.21 11.10
C ILE A 195 3.97 -6.81 9.87
N ALA A 196 3.83 -6.03 8.78
CA ALA A 196 3.18 -6.53 7.58
C ALA A 196 3.89 -7.78 7.01
N TYR A 197 5.23 -7.77 6.92
CA TYR A 197 6.00 -8.92 6.46
C TYR A 197 5.87 -10.12 7.40
N TYR A 198 5.92 -9.92 8.72
CA TYR A 198 5.65 -10.98 9.68
C TYR A 198 4.29 -11.64 9.43
N LEU A 199 3.25 -10.83 9.23
CA LEU A 199 1.89 -11.32 9.00
C LEU A 199 1.74 -12.08 7.68
N THR A 200 2.59 -11.84 6.67
CA THR A 200 2.54 -12.63 5.42
C THR A 200 2.86 -14.11 5.65
N SER A 201 3.60 -14.43 6.73
CA SER A 201 3.93 -15.80 7.11
C SER A 201 2.81 -16.52 7.87
N LEU A 202 1.82 -15.77 8.37
CA LEU A 202 0.67 -16.30 9.07
C LEU A 202 -0.44 -16.65 8.07
N LYS A 203 -0.98 -17.87 8.17
CA LYS A 203 -2.08 -18.38 7.33
C LYS A 203 -3.43 -18.25 8.01
#